data_AF-A0A512CCA1-F1
#
_entry.id   AF-A0A512CCA1-F1
#
_cell.length_a   1.000
_cell.length_b   1.000
_cell.length_c   1.000
_cell.angle_alpha   90.00
_cell.angle_beta   90.00
_cell.angle_gamma   90.00
#
_symmetry.space_group_name_H-M   'P 1'
#
loop_
_entity.id
_entity.type
_entity.pdbx_description
1 polymer ?
#
loop_
_entity_poly.entity_id
_entity_poly.type
_entity_poly.pdbx_seq_one_letter_code
_entity_poly.pdbx_strand_id
1 'polypeptide(L)'
;MPRERILLTVTTYPLPSKSYDELVCTAGLREDGSWIRVYPMPLSFLKGLKSTGKVKSRKYTWIELNLDKRLDDFRPESHSLTDYGFKDLKVGESLDTKLNWAKRKAFV
;
A
#
# COMPACT_ATOMS: atom_id res chain seq x y z
N MET A 1 -4.45 -7.26 16.91
CA MET A 1 -4.25 -7.36 15.45
C MET A 1 -2.87 -6.80 15.14
N PRO A 2 -2.01 -7.51 14.41
CA PRO A 2 -0.71 -6.98 14.06
C PRO A 2 -0.88 -5.83 13.07
N ARG A 3 -0.30 -4.68 13.40
CA ARG A 3 -0.28 -3.50 12.56
C ARG A 3 0.91 -3.64 11.63
N GLU A 4 0.66 -3.69 10.33
CA GLU A 4 1.69 -3.93 9.32
C GLU A 4 2.15 -2.60 8.73
N ARG A 5 3.46 -2.39 8.70
CA ARG A 5 4.08 -1.21 8.09
C ARG A 5 4.66 -1.57 6.73
N ILE A 6 4.20 -0.86 5.70
CA ILE A 6 4.38 -1.24 4.31
C ILE A 6 4.82 -0.04 3.48
N LEU A 7 5.87 -0.24 2.70
CA LEU A 7 6.34 0.69 1.68
C LEU A 7 5.58 0.43 0.37
N LEU A 8 4.64 1.31 0.03
CA LEU A 8 3.87 1.19 -1.21
C LEU A 8 4.78 1.23 -2.43
N THR A 9 4.77 0.17 -3.26
CA THR A 9 5.75 0.04 -4.35
C THR A 9 5.06 -0.14 -5.70
N VAL A 10 4.02 -0.98 -5.74
CA VAL A 10 3.29 -1.35 -6.95
C VAL A 10 1.79 -1.16 -6.72
N THR A 11 1.11 -0.62 -7.72
CA THR A 11 -0.35 -0.59 -7.77
C THR A 11 -0.75 -0.99 -9.18
N THR A 12 -1.71 -1.90 -9.32
CA THR A 12 -2.25 -2.26 -10.62
C THR A 12 -3.11 -1.13 -11.20
N TYR A 13 -3.29 -1.13 -12.52
CA TYR A 13 -4.31 -0.29 -13.12
C TYR A 13 -5.69 -0.70 -12.60
N PRO A 14 -6.55 0.27 -12.25
CA PRO A 14 -7.93 -0.03 -11.96
C PRO A 14 -8.61 -0.55 -13.22
N LEU A 15 -9.48 -1.54 -13.05
CA LEU A 15 -10.40 -1.93 -14.12
C LEU A 15 -11.53 -0.88 -14.14
N PRO A 16 -11.73 -0.18 -15.27
CA PRO A 16 -12.72 0.90 -15.36
C PRO A 16 -14.12 0.35 -15.07
N SER A 17 -14.70 0.81 -13.95
CA SER A 17 -16.08 0.52 -13.56
C SER A 17 -16.90 1.80 -13.62
N LYS A 18 -18.08 1.75 -14.24
CA LYS A 18 -19.02 2.89 -14.30
C LYS A 18 -19.74 3.15 -12.98
N SER A 19 -19.66 2.23 -12.01
CA SER A 19 -20.67 2.14 -10.95
C SER A 19 -20.12 2.00 -9.53
N TYR A 20 -18.82 1.73 -9.35
CA TYR A 20 -18.27 1.40 -8.02
C TYR A 20 -16.86 1.95 -7.78
N ASP A 21 -16.52 2.15 -6.50
CA ASP A 21 -15.15 2.36 -6.02
C ASP A 21 -14.24 1.27 -6.63
N GLU A 22 -13.41 1.67 -7.60
CA GLU A 22 -12.52 0.75 -8.31
C GLU A 22 -11.57 0.08 -7.30
N LEU A 23 -11.54 -1.25 -7.28
CA LEU A 23 -10.64 -2.03 -6.43
C LEU A 23 -9.39 -2.41 -7.22
N VAL A 24 -8.22 -2.20 -6.62
CA VAL A 24 -6.92 -2.51 -7.22
C VAL A 24 -6.12 -3.46 -6.35
N CYS A 25 -5.19 -4.17 -6.97
CA CYS A 25 -4.16 -4.89 -6.25
C CYS A 25 -2.99 -3.94 -5.98
N THR A 26 -2.57 -3.87 -4.72
CA THR A 26 -1.45 -3.05 -4.29
C THR A 26 -0.40 -3.96 -3.67
N ALA A 27 0.87 -3.77 -4.02
CA ALA A 27 1.97 -4.50 -3.40
C ALA A 27 3.01 -3.52 -2.84
N GLY A 28 3.70 -3.96 -1.80
CA GLY A 28 4.72 -3.20 -1.14
C GLY A 28 5.75 -4.09 -0.45
N LEU A 29 6.68 -3.44 0.22
CA LEU A 29 7.74 -4.08 1.01
C LEU A 29 7.48 -3.82 2.49
N ARG A 30 7.67 -4.83 3.32
CA ARG A 30 7.73 -4.67 4.78
C ARG A 30 9.08 -4.06 5.18
N GLU A 31 9.24 -3.75 6.47
CA GLU A 31 10.49 -3.20 7.02
C GLU A 31 11.69 -4.15 6.86
N ASP A 32 11.44 -5.46 6.81
CA ASP A 32 12.44 -6.49 6.56
C ASP A 32 12.76 -6.71 5.06
N GLY A 33 12.10 -5.97 4.16
CA GLY A 33 12.24 -6.14 2.71
C GLY A 33 11.40 -7.29 2.12
N SER A 34 10.62 -8.02 2.93
CA SER A 34 9.70 -9.03 2.41
C SER A 34 8.53 -8.40 1.66
N TRP A 35 8.05 -9.08 0.61
CA TRP A 35 6.91 -8.60 -0.16
C TRP A 35 5.59 -8.82 0.60
N ILE A 36 4.68 -7.87 0.42
CA ILE A 36 3.28 -7.97 0.83
C ILE A 36 2.37 -7.50 -0.29
N ARG A 37 1.28 -8.24 -0.50
CA ARG A 37 0.21 -7.92 -1.44
C ARG A 37 -1.06 -7.63 -0.66
N VAL A 38 -1.68 -6.51 -0.93
CA VAL A 38 -2.96 -6.09 -0.36
C VAL A 38 -4.02 -6.06 -1.47
N TYR A 39 -5.02 -6.91 -1.34
CA TYR A 39 -6.16 -6.98 -2.25
C TYR A 39 -7.44 -7.41 -1.50
N PRO A 40 -8.59 -6.76 -1.77
CA PRO A 40 -8.74 -5.58 -2.62
C PRO A 40 -8.38 -4.28 -1.88
N MET A 41 -7.76 -3.33 -2.60
CA MET A 41 -7.50 -1.97 -2.10
C MET A 41 -8.36 -0.97 -2.90
N PRO A 42 -9.21 -0.15 -2.26
CA PRO A 42 -9.94 0.93 -2.93
C PRO A 42 -9.02 1.95 -3.62
N LEU A 43 -9.32 2.31 -4.87
CA LEU A 43 -8.56 3.31 -5.61
C LEU A 43 -8.73 4.71 -5.01
N SER A 44 -9.90 5.01 -4.46
CA SER A 44 -10.21 6.27 -3.77
C SER A 44 -9.23 6.53 -2.62
N PHE A 45 -8.82 5.49 -1.89
CA PHE A 45 -7.77 5.57 -0.87
C PHE A 45 -6.42 5.99 -1.45
N LEU A 46 -5.98 5.32 -2.52
CA LEU A 46 -4.73 5.67 -3.19
C LEU A 46 -4.77 7.09 -3.77
N LYS A 47 -5.95 7.52 -4.27
CA LYS A 47 -6.19 8.90 -4.69
C LYS A 47 -6.12 9.88 -3.51
N GLY A 48 -6.73 9.55 -2.38
CA GLY A 48 -6.72 10.31 -1.14
C GLY A 48 -5.31 10.55 -0.60
N LEU A 49 -4.43 9.55 -0.66
CA LEU A 49 -3.01 9.72 -0.26
C LEU A 49 -2.35 10.89 -0.99
N LYS A 50 -2.59 11.07 -2.29
CA LYS A 50 -2.06 12.23 -3.04
C LYS A 50 -2.72 13.56 -2.63
N SER A 51 -4.00 13.54 -2.27
CA SER A 51 -4.81 14.75 -2.04
C SER A 51 -4.48 15.46 -0.71
N THR A 52 -4.00 14.72 0.29
CA THR A 52 -3.69 15.28 1.63
C THR A 52 -2.53 16.30 1.63
N GLY A 53 -1.87 16.57 0.50
CA GLY A 53 -0.76 17.51 0.37
C GLY A 53 0.55 17.06 1.05
N LYS A 54 0.49 16.06 1.94
CA LYS A 54 1.64 15.49 2.66
C LYS A 54 2.45 14.49 1.83
N VAL A 55 1.84 13.89 0.80
CA VAL A 55 2.45 12.83 0.01
C VAL A 55 2.56 13.27 -1.46
N LYS A 56 3.77 13.65 -1.90
CA LYS A 56 4.04 14.04 -3.30
C LYS A 56 3.87 12.86 -4.28
N SER A 57 3.96 11.62 -3.80
CA SER A 57 3.87 10.40 -4.62
C SER A 57 3.27 9.22 -3.85
N ARG A 58 2.33 8.49 -4.47
CA ARG A 58 1.79 7.23 -3.93
C ARG A 58 2.88 6.18 -3.72
N LYS A 59 3.86 6.16 -4.62
CA LYS A 59 4.97 5.20 -4.59
C LYS A 59 6.04 5.65 -3.59
N TYR A 60 6.61 4.66 -2.93
CA TYR A 60 7.64 4.75 -1.91
C TYR A 60 7.23 5.55 -0.68
N THR A 61 5.96 5.44 -0.30
CA THR A 61 5.44 6.03 0.94
C THR A 61 5.12 4.93 1.92
N TRP A 62 5.59 5.08 3.15
CA TRP A 62 5.25 4.19 4.25
C TRP A 62 3.80 4.40 4.68
N ILE A 63 3.06 3.31 4.79
CA ILE A 63 1.74 3.28 5.41
C ILE A 63 1.73 2.21 6.51
N GLU A 64 0.96 2.45 7.55
CA GLU A 64 0.77 1.51 8.66
C GLU A 64 -0.74 1.32 8.85
N LEU A 65 -1.19 0.07 8.78
CA LEU A 65 -2.59 -0.32 8.90
C LEU A 65 -2.70 -1.78 9.32
N ASN A 66 -3.86 -2.18 9.83
CA ASN A 66 -4.14 -3.57 10.13
C ASN A 66 -4.50 -4.31 8.84
N LEU A 67 -4.02 -5.54 8.73
CA LEU A 67 -4.25 -6.42 7.59
C LEU A 67 -4.56 -7.82 8.08
N ASP A 68 -5.47 -8.49 7.37
CA ASP A 68 -5.75 -9.90 7.55
C ASP A 68 -5.10 -10.72 6.45
N LYS A 69 -4.43 -11.79 6.82
CA LYS A 69 -3.92 -12.76 5.84
C LYS A 69 -5.08 -13.45 5.16
N ARG A 70 -5.05 -13.51 3.82
CA ARG A 70 -6.07 -14.20 3.05
C ARG A 70 -5.86 -15.70 3.09
N LEU A 71 -6.94 -16.44 3.31
CA LEU A 71 -6.95 -17.91 3.30
C LEU A 71 -7.40 -18.48 1.95
N ASP A 72 -8.02 -17.64 1.11
CA ASP A 72 -8.56 -18.00 -0.20
C ASP A 72 -7.60 -17.70 -1.37
N ASP A 73 -6.42 -17.16 -1.07
CA ASP A 73 -5.33 -16.96 -2.03
C ASP A 73 -4.14 -17.84 -1.60
N PHE A 74 -3.62 -18.63 -2.53
CA PHE A 74 -2.49 -19.53 -2.26
C PHE A 74 -1.18 -18.80 -1.99
N ARG A 75 -1.10 -17.52 -2.36
CA ARG A 75 0.12 -16.72 -2.22
C ARG A 75 0.34 -16.33 -0.76
N PRO A 76 1.49 -16.65 -0.16
CA PRO A 76 1.75 -16.40 1.26
C PRO A 76 1.76 -14.91 1.61
N GLU A 77 2.06 -14.04 0.64
CA GLU A 77 2.09 -12.59 0.79
C GLU A 77 0.71 -11.92 0.66
N SER A 78 -0.36 -12.67 0.40
CA SER A 78 -1.69 -12.14 0.13
C SER A 78 -2.46 -11.77 1.39
N HIS A 79 -2.82 -10.49 1.49
CA HIS A 79 -3.53 -9.89 2.62
C HIS A 79 -4.69 -9.02 2.13
N SER A 80 -5.67 -8.77 2.99
CA SER A 80 -6.78 -7.84 2.79
C SER A 80 -6.85 -6.82 3.92
N LEU A 81 -7.53 -5.70 3.65
CA LEU A 81 -7.83 -4.71 4.68
C LEU A 81 -8.79 -5.30 5.70
N THR A 82 -8.53 -5.05 6.98
CA THR A 82 -9.49 -5.32 8.08
C THR A 82 -10.63 -4.30 8.09
N ASP A 83 -10.34 -3.04 7.75
CA ASP A 83 -11.33 -1.95 7.71
C ASP A 83 -11.17 -1.13 6.41
N TYR A 84 -12.23 -1.12 5.60
CA TYR A 84 -12.29 -0.33 4.35
C TYR A 84 -12.64 1.14 4.60
N GLY A 85 -12.98 1.52 5.84
CA GLY A 85 -13.09 2.91 6.28
C GLY A 85 -11.74 3.57 6.57
N PHE A 86 -10.63 2.82 6.56
CA PHE A 86 -9.26 3.30 6.78
C PHE A 86 -9.05 4.07 8.09
N LYS A 87 -9.85 3.79 9.13
CA LYS A 87 -9.79 4.51 10.40
C LYS A 87 -8.45 4.32 11.12
N ASP A 88 -7.77 3.22 10.82
CA ASP A 88 -6.53 2.79 11.44
C ASP A 88 -5.28 3.16 10.62
N LEU A 89 -5.47 3.73 9.43
CA LEU A 89 -4.39 4.17 8.54
C LEU A 89 -3.54 5.25 9.20
N LYS A 90 -2.24 5.03 9.21
CA LYS A 90 -1.24 6.08 9.40
C LYS A 90 -0.37 6.20 8.16
N VAL A 91 -0.17 7.43 7.72
CA VAL A 91 0.73 7.75 6.61
C VAL A 91 2.04 8.23 7.19
N GLY A 92 3.12 7.51 6.88
CA GLY A 92 4.48 7.83 7.30
C GLY A 92 5.24 8.62 6.25
N GLU A 93 6.56 8.49 6.29
CA GLU A 93 7.47 9.20 5.39
C GLU A 93 7.46 8.63 3.96
N SER A 94 7.66 9.52 2.98
CA SER A 94 7.99 9.14 1.61
C SER A 94 9.50 9.11 1.42
N LEU A 95 10.01 8.06 0.77
CA LEU A 95 11.40 8.00 0.38
C LEU A 95 11.69 9.02 -0.73
N ASP A 96 12.70 9.83 -0.50
CA ASP A 96 13.19 10.79 -1.48
C ASP A 96 14.06 10.11 -2.55
N THR A 97 14.32 10.84 -3.64
CA THR A 97 15.13 10.38 -4.76
C THR A 97 16.62 10.76 -4.62
N LYS A 98 17.03 11.33 -3.48
CA LYS A 98 18.40 11.84 -3.28
C LYS A 98 19.41 10.70 -3.29
N LEU A 99 20.66 11.04 -3.59
CA LEU A 99 21.80 10.11 -3.62
C LEU A 99 21.51 8.86 -4.48
N ASN A 100 20.93 9.06 -5.66
CA ASN A 100 20.57 7.96 -6.58
C ASN A 100 19.70 6.88 -5.93
N TRP A 101 18.64 7.29 -5.22
CA TRP A 101 17.69 6.40 -4.54
C TRP A 101 18.33 5.54 -3.43
N ALA A 102 19.33 6.05 -2.71
CA ALA A 102 20.04 5.29 -1.68
C ALA A 102 19.12 4.63 -0.65
N LYS A 103 18.12 5.35 -0.14
CA LYS A 103 17.15 4.83 0.84
C LYS A 103 16.31 3.67 0.30
N ARG A 104 15.95 3.68 -0.99
CA ARG A 104 15.18 2.61 -1.63
C ARG A 104 16.02 1.35 -1.81
N LYS A 105 17.30 1.51 -2.16
CA LYS A 105 18.25 0.39 -2.38
C LYS A 105 18.53 -0.43 -1.12
N ALA A 106 18.17 0.07 0.06
CA ALA A 106 18.24 -0.74 1.28
C ALA A 106 17.23 -1.91 1.29
N PHE A 107 16.19 -1.86 0.43
CA PHE A 107 15.11 -2.85 0.38
C PHE A 107 15.05 -3.63 -0.95
N VAL A 108 15.95 -3.35 -1.90
CA VAL A 108 15.96 -3.93 -3.27
C VAL A 108 17.38 -4.32 -3.66
#